data_AF-A0A5P0JI31-F1
#
_entry.id   AF-A0A5P0JI31-F1
#
_cell.length_a   1.000
_cell.length_b   1.000
_cell.length_c   1.000
_cell.angle_alpha   90.00
_cell.angle_beta   90.00
_cell.angle_gamma   90.00
#
_symmetry.space_group_name_H-M   'P 1'
#
loop_
_entity.id
_entity.type
_entity.pdbx_description
1 polymer ?
#
loop_
_entity_poly.entity_id
_entity_poly.type
_entity_poly.pdbx_seq_one_letter_code
_entity_poly.pdbx_strand_id
1 'polypeptide(L)'
;MQILLANPRGFCAGVDRAISIVENALAIYGAPIYVRHEVVHNRYVVDSLRERGAIFIEQISEVPDGAILIFSAHGVSQAVRNEAKSRDLTV
;
A
#
# COMPACT_ATOMS: atom_id res chain seq x y z
N MET A 1 22.36 9.65 34.01
CA MET A 1 21.02 9.41 33.43
C MET A 1 21.12 8.22 32.50
N GLN A 2 20.38 7.14 32.77
CA GLN A 2 20.40 5.91 31.96
C GLN A 2 19.11 5.85 31.14
N ILE A 3 19.23 5.84 29.82
CA ILE A 3 18.10 5.69 28.90
C ILE A 3 17.93 4.20 28.62
N LEU A 4 16.76 3.65 28.92
CA LEU A 4 16.41 2.27 28.60
C LEU A 4 15.41 2.27 27.44
N LEU A 5 15.80 1.66 26.33
CA LEU A 5 14.94 1.51 25.16
C LEU A 5 14.24 0.16 25.19
N ALA A 6 12.93 0.17 25.06
CA ALA A 6 12.12 -1.04 25.02
C ALA A 6 12.46 -1.93 23.79
N ASN A 7 12.28 -3.23 23.96
CA ASN A 7 12.39 -4.23 22.90
C ASN A 7 11.32 -5.33 23.14
N PRO A 8 10.50 -5.71 22.15
CA PRO A 8 10.50 -5.25 20.75
C PRO A 8 10.01 -3.80 20.58
N ARG A 9 10.52 -3.12 19.54
CA ARG A 9 10.06 -1.80 19.10
C ARG A 9 10.14 -1.70 17.58
N GLY A 10 9.35 -0.81 17.00
CA GLY A 10 9.30 -0.61 15.55
C GLY A 10 8.10 -1.29 14.92
N PHE A 11 8.23 -1.67 13.65
CA PHE A 11 7.16 -2.26 12.87
C PHE A 11 6.93 -3.73 13.22
N CYS A 12 5.67 -4.14 13.21
CA CYS A 12 5.33 -5.55 13.26
C CYS A 12 5.47 -6.16 11.85
N ALA A 13 5.55 -7.50 11.77
CA ALA A 13 5.69 -8.21 10.51
C ALA A 13 4.60 -7.86 9.47
N GLY A 14 3.39 -7.50 9.92
CA GLY A 14 2.30 -7.07 9.03
C GLY A 14 2.58 -5.72 8.35
N VAL A 15 3.12 -4.76 9.10
CA VAL A 15 3.52 -3.45 8.57
C VAL A 15 4.70 -3.60 7.60
N ASP A 16 5.74 -4.34 8.00
CA ASP A 16 6.90 -4.58 7.14
C ASP A 16 6.50 -5.24 5.81
N ARG A 17 5.60 -6.24 5.89
CA ARG A 17 5.06 -6.91 4.71
C ARG A 17 4.29 -5.94 3.81
N ALA A 18 3.42 -5.11 4.39
CA ALA A 18 2.60 -4.19 3.61
C ALA A 18 3.45 -3.16 2.86
N ILE A 19 4.47 -2.61 3.51
CA ILE A 19 5.45 -1.70 2.89
C ILE A 19 6.19 -2.43 1.76
N SER A 20 6.75 -3.60 2.05
CA SER A 20 7.53 -4.38 1.09
C SER A 20 6.74 -4.74 -0.17
N ILE A 21 5.43 -5.00 -0.06
CA ILE A 21 4.57 -5.29 -1.22
C ILE A 21 4.53 -4.09 -2.17
N VAL A 22 4.36 -2.87 -1.66
CA VAL A 22 4.33 -1.66 -2.49
C VAL A 22 5.71 -1.40 -3.10
N GLU A 23 6.78 -1.53 -2.32
CA GLU A 23 8.14 -1.34 -2.80
C GLU A 23 8.52 -2.33 -3.90
N ASN A 24 8.16 -3.60 -3.74
CA ASN A 24 8.41 -4.64 -4.73
C ASN A 24 7.57 -4.43 -5.98
N ALA A 25 6.31 -4.02 -5.85
CA ALA A 25 5.48 -3.71 -7.01
C ALA A 25 6.08 -2.54 -7.83
N LEU A 26 6.54 -1.49 -7.16
CA LEU A 26 7.23 -0.37 -7.81
C LEU A 26 8.53 -0.83 -8.50
N ALA A 27 9.28 -1.76 -7.89
CA ALA A 27 10.52 -2.27 -8.47
C ALA A 27 10.28 -3.18 -9.68
N ILE A 28 9.23 -4.01 -9.67
CA ILE A 28 8.92 -4.99 -10.72
C ILE A 28 8.20 -4.33 -11.90
N TYR A 29 7.23 -3.47 -11.62
CA TYR A 29 6.31 -2.95 -12.62
C TYR A 29 6.54 -1.47 -12.96
N GLY A 30 7.33 -0.75 -12.16
CA GLY A 30 7.51 0.69 -12.28
C GLY A 30 6.33 1.50 -11.73
N ALA A 31 6.43 2.82 -11.83
CA ALA A 31 5.36 3.74 -11.45
C ALA A 31 4.40 3.99 -12.63
N PRO A 32 3.11 4.28 -12.38
CA PRO A 32 2.48 4.40 -11.06
C PRO A 32 1.96 3.07 -10.51
N ILE A 33 2.00 2.92 -9.19
CA ILE A 33 1.30 1.83 -8.46
C ILE A 33 0.21 2.43 -7.59
N TYR A 34 -1.02 1.95 -7.73
CA TYR A 34 -2.15 2.44 -6.95
C TYR A 34 -2.29 1.64 -5.66
N VAL A 35 -2.53 2.31 -4.55
CA VAL A 35 -2.73 1.68 -3.24
C VAL A 35 -4.04 2.17 -2.65
N ARG A 36 -4.96 1.25 -2.37
CA ARG A 36 -6.25 1.59 -1.78
C ARG A 36 -6.09 1.88 -0.29
N HIS A 37 -6.30 3.14 0.08
CA HIS A 37 -6.01 3.74 1.38
C HIS A 37 -4.52 3.70 1.71
N GLU A 38 -4.11 4.44 2.73
CA GLU A 38 -2.74 4.37 3.20
C GLU A 38 -2.37 2.94 3.64
N VAL A 39 -1.18 2.50 3.22
CA VAL A 39 -0.67 1.16 3.55
C VAL A 39 -0.42 1.00 5.05
N VAL A 40 -0.08 2.11 5.71
CA VAL A 40 0.03 2.30 7.15
C VAL A 40 -0.26 3.74 7.52
N HIS A 41 -0.69 4.00 8.76
CA HIS A 41 -0.90 5.36 9.28
C HIS A 41 0.42 5.98 9.78
N ASN A 42 1.41 6.08 8.89
CA ASN A 42 2.68 6.73 9.16
C ASN A 42 3.05 7.62 7.97
N ARG A 43 2.90 8.94 8.16
CA ARG A 43 3.14 9.93 7.13
C ARG A 43 4.52 9.82 6.47
N TYR A 44 5.58 9.56 7.23
CA TYR A 44 6.93 9.43 6.66
C TYR A 44 7.03 8.25 5.69
N VAL A 45 6.39 7.12 6.02
CA VAL A 45 6.35 5.94 5.14
C VAL A 45 5.52 6.24 3.90
N VAL A 46 4.34 6.83 4.08
CA VAL A 46 3.43 7.13 2.97
C VAL A 46 4.05 8.15 2.02
N ASP A 47 4.65 9.22 2.53
CA ASP A 47 5.30 10.25 1.71
C ASP A 47 6.50 9.67 0.93
N SER A 48 7.32 8.82 1.55
CA SER A 48 8.42 8.13 0.86
C SER A 48 7.94 7.21 -0.28
N LEU A 49 6.81 6.53 -0.09
CA LEU A 49 6.21 5.71 -1.16
C LEU A 49 5.62 6.58 -2.28
N ARG A 50 5.01 7.73 -1.94
CA ARG A 50 4.52 8.70 -2.94
C ARG A 50 5.65 9.23 -3.80
N GLU A 51 6.77 9.60 -3.20
CA GLU A 51 7.98 10.06 -3.92
C GLU A 51 8.52 9.02 -4.91
N ARG A 52 8.30 7.73 -4.62
CA ARG A 52 8.69 6.62 -5.50
C ARG A 52 7.65 6.27 -6.57
N GLY A 53 6.50 6.94 -6.58
CA GLY A 53 5.44 6.74 -7.58
C GLY A 53 4.26 5.89 -7.12
N ALA A 54 4.10 5.64 -5.81
CA ALA A 54 2.85 5.10 -5.28
C ALA A 54 1.77 6.20 -5.23
N ILE A 55 0.56 5.87 -5.67
CA ILE A 55 -0.61 6.76 -5.63
C ILE A 55 -1.63 6.16 -4.68
N PHE A 56 -1.87 6.85 -3.57
CA PHE A 56 -2.86 6.43 -2.58
C PHE A 56 -4.24 6.98 -2.96
N ILE A 57 -5.22 6.08 -3.06
CA ILE A 57 -6.59 6.38 -3.51
C ILE A 57 -7.61 5.95 -2.45
N GLU A 58 -8.77 6.60 -2.45
CA GLU A 58 -9.88 6.24 -1.57
C GLU A 58 -10.86 5.30 -2.27
N GLN A 59 -11.08 5.51 -3.56
CA GLN A 59 -12.06 4.81 -4.37
C GLN A 59 -11.41 4.14 -5.58
N ILE A 60 -11.86 2.92 -5.90
CA ILE A 60 -11.34 2.19 -7.07
C ILE A 60 -11.58 2.98 -8.35
N SER A 61 -12.67 3.74 -8.46
CA SER A 61 -12.99 4.62 -9.58
C SER A 61 -11.86 5.58 -9.99
N GLU A 62 -10.94 5.90 -9.07
CA GLU A 62 -9.78 6.77 -9.31
C GLU A 62 -8.61 6.08 -10.03
N VAL A 63 -8.64 4.74 -10.09
CA VAL A 63 -7.60 3.91 -10.71
C VAL A 63 -7.89 3.74 -12.20
N PRO A 64 -6.94 3.97 -13.13
CA PRO A 64 -7.13 3.65 -14.54
C PRO A 64 -7.34 2.15 -14.78
N ASP A 65 -8.12 1.80 -15.81
CA ASP A 65 -8.35 0.39 -16.17
C ASP A 65 -7.03 -0.29 -16.56
N GLY A 66 -6.89 -1.57 -16.23
CA GLY A 66 -5.66 -2.33 -16.47
C GLY A 66 -4.47 -1.97 -15.57
N ALA A 67 -4.60 -1.00 -14.66
CA ALA A 67 -3.52 -0.61 -13.74
C ALA A 67 -3.34 -1.63 -12.60
N ILE A 68 -2.22 -1.50 -11.88
CA ILE A 68 -1.90 -2.30 -10.70
C ILE A 68 -2.45 -1.62 -9.45
N LEU A 69 -3.24 -2.35 -8.68
CA LEU A 69 -3.89 -1.90 -7.46
C LEU A 69 -3.49 -2.81 -6.30
N ILE A 70 -2.95 -2.23 -5.23
CA ILE A 70 -2.65 -2.93 -3.98
C ILE A 70 -3.72 -2.59 -2.94
N PHE A 71 -4.31 -3.60 -2.32
CA PHE A 71 -5.15 -3.41 -1.15
C PHE A 71 -4.31 -3.26 0.12
N SER A 72 -4.72 -2.35 1.02
CA SER A 72 -4.06 -2.20 2.31
C SER A 72 -4.18 -3.45 3.20
N ALA A 73 -3.35 -3.53 4.24
CA ALA A 73 -3.28 -4.66 5.16
C ALA A 73 -4.58 -4.93 5.94
N HIS A 74 -5.49 -3.97 5.99
CA HIS A 74 -6.77 -4.07 6.69
C HIS A 74 -7.84 -4.86 5.90
N GLY A 75 -7.53 -5.22 4.65
CA GLY A 75 -8.45 -5.93 3.77
C GLY A 75 -9.52 -5.03 3.17
N VAL A 76 -10.36 -5.63 2.34
CA VAL A 76 -11.43 -4.95 1.58
C VAL A 76 -12.65 -5.85 1.47
N SER A 77 -13.82 -5.25 1.26
CA SER A 77 -15.07 -5.99 1.06
C SER A 77 -15.04 -6.79 -0.24
N GLN A 78 -15.90 -7.81 -0.35
CA GLN A 78 -16.04 -8.58 -1.58
C GLN A 78 -16.52 -7.73 -2.76
N ALA A 79 -17.36 -6.72 -2.50
CA ALA A 79 -17.82 -5.77 -3.52
C ALA A 79 -16.63 -5.02 -4.16
N VAL A 80 -15.70 -4.53 -3.34
CA VAL A 80 -14.48 -3.84 -3.79
C VAL A 80 -13.58 -4.77 -4.61
N ARG A 81 -13.46 -6.05 -4.23
CA ARG A 81 -12.72 -7.05 -5.03
C ARG A 81 -13.36 -7.30 -6.38
N ASN A 82 -14.69 -7.35 -6.44
CA ASN A 82 -15.42 -7.60 -7.68
C ASN A 82 -15.34 -6.39 -8.63
N GLU A 83 -15.39 -5.17 -8.08
CA GLU A 83 -15.19 -3.94 -8.83
C GLU A 83 -13.82 -3.91 -9.49
N ALA A 84 -12.74 -4.17 -8.74
CA ALA A 84 -11.38 -4.23 -9.31
C ALA A 84 -11.27 -5.25 -10.45
N LYS A 85 -11.88 -6.44 -10.29
CA LYS A 85 -11.91 -7.47 -11.34
C LYS A 85 -12.68 -7.03 -12.58
N SER A 86 -13.83 -6.36 -12.41
CA SER A 86 -14.62 -5.87 -13.55
C SER A 86 -13.92 -4.80 -14.39
N ARG A 87 -12.86 -4.20 -13.84
CA ARG A 87 -12.05 -3.16 -14.48
C ARG A 87 -10.68 -3.68 -14.94
N ASP A 88 -10.52 -5.00 -14.98
CA ASP A 88 -9.29 -5.70 -15.35
C ASP A 88 -8.05 -5.20 -14.57
N LEU A 89 -8.24 -4.78 -13.32
CA LEU A 89 -7.13 -4.36 -12.46
C LEU A 89 -6.33 -5.59 -12.01
N THR A 90 -5.01 -5.43 -11.98
CA THR A 90 -4.12 -6.43 -11.35
C THR A 90 -4.07 -6.15 -9.85
N VAL A 91 -4.58 -7.08 -9.05
CA VAL A 91 -4.73 -6.99 -7.57
C VAL A 91 -4.07 -8.14 -6.83
#